data_AF-A0A843CZS9-F1
#
_entry.id   AF-A0A843CZS9-F1
#
_cell.length_a   1.000
_cell.length_b   1.000
_cell.length_c   1.000
_cell.angle_alpha   90.00
_cell.angle_beta   90.00
_cell.angle_gamma   90.00
#
_symmetry.space_group_name_H-M   'P 1'
#
loop_
_entity.id
_entity.type
_entity.pdbx_description
1 polymer ?
#
loop_
_entity_poly.entity_id
_entity_poly.type
_entity_poly.pdbx_seq_one_letter_code
_entity_poly.pdbx_strand_id
1 'polypeptide(L)'
;MSSQFGKGFITNIMLISKHLGLNPDRAWNGLADHMTQMTLPKSFKDTEVEEIFGILRQKIMWHQPGMMDAEDLEDAKKTLNRLVIAIDRHLGIDDADVGRFD
;
A
#
# COMPACT_ATOMS: atom_id res chain seq x y z
N MET A 1 -23.86 3.76 -1.34
CA MET A 1 -23.22 4.00 -0.02
C MET A 1 -21.99 4.86 -0.24
N SER A 2 -21.87 5.98 0.47
CA SER A 2 -20.62 6.72 0.56
C SER A 2 -19.57 5.85 1.24
N SER A 3 -18.36 5.78 0.70
CA SER A 3 -17.26 5.07 1.33
C SER A 3 -16.95 5.72 2.69
N GLN A 4 -16.90 4.92 3.76
CA GLN A 4 -16.49 5.36 5.09
C GLN A 4 -14.96 5.53 5.20
N PHE A 5 -14.20 4.98 4.24
CA PHE A 5 -12.75 4.78 4.34
C PHE A 5 -11.96 5.41 3.18
N GLY A 6 -12.57 6.32 2.42
CA GLY A 6 -12.00 6.90 1.21
C GLY A 6 -12.13 5.99 -0.02
N LYS A 7 -12.35 6.59 -1.19
CA LYS A 7 -12.36 5.87 -2.48
C LYS A 7 -11.33 6.50 -3.40
N GLY A 8 -10.43 5.70 -3.95
CA GLY A 8 -9.43 6.15 -4.90
C GLY A 8 -8.16 5.32 -4.85
N PHE A 9 -7.24 5.62 -5.76
CA PHE A 9 -5.93 4.98 -5.77
C PHE A 9 -4.97 5.71 -4.82
N ILE A 10 -4.65 6.97 -5.13
CA ILE A 10 -3.75 7.81 -4.32
C ILE A 10 -4.28 8.03 -2.91
N THR A 11 -5.58 8.31 -2.76
CA THR A 11 -6.21 8.50 -1.44
C THR A 11 -5.98 7.28 -0.54
N ASN A 12 -6.13 6.07 -1.07
CA ASN A 12 -5.98 4.86 -0.27
C ASN A 12 -4.50 4.51 -0.05
N ILE A 13 -3.59 4.85 -0.96
CA ILE A 13 -2.14 4.81 -0.70
C ILE A 13 -1.79 5.65 0.53
N MET A 14 -2.29 6.88 0.61
CA MET A 14 -2.04 7.78 1.76
C MET A 14 -2.59 7.21 3.07
N LEU A 15 -3.79 6.63 3.04
CA LEU A 15 -4.42 6.04 4.22
C LEU A 15 -3.67 4.76 4.67
N ILE A 16 -3.32 3.88 3.73
CA ILE A 16 -2.48 2.70 3.99
C ILE A 16 -1.14 3.14 4.59
N SER A 17 -0.46 4.12 4.00
CA SER A 17 0.81 4.65 4.52
C SER A 17 0.70 5.10 5.98
N LYS A 18 -0.38 5.81 6.32
CA LYS A 18 -0.64 6.25 7.70
C LYS A 18 -0.77 5.08 8.67
N HIS A 19 -1.47 4.01 8.27
CA HIS A 19 -1.56 2.78 9.07
C HIS A 19 -0.20 2.13 9.24
N LEU A 20 0.55 1.98 8.14
CA LEU A 20 1.84 1.34 8.18
C LEU A 20 2.84 2.11 9.07
N GLY A 21 2.72 3.44 9.18
CA GLY A 21 3.53 4.25 10.09
C GLY A 21 3.28 4.04 11.59
N LEU A 22 2.26 3.28 11.99
CA LEU A 22 1.96 2.99 13.39
C LEU A 22 2.78 1.80 13.92
N ASN A 23 2.73 1.59 15.24
CA ASN A 23 3.25 0.35 15.85
C ASN A 23 2.45 -0.87 15.36
N PRO A 24 3.06 -2.07 15.27
CA PRO A 24 2.42 -3.29 14.78
C PRO A 24 1.03 -3.56 15.36
N ASP A 25 0.87 -3.48 16.68
CA ASP A 25 -0.41 -3.73 17.38
C ASP A 25 -1.58 -2.84 16.92
N ARG A 26 -1.29 -1.70 16.29
CA ARG A 26 -2.29 -0.72 15.83
C ARG A 26 -2.36 -0.59 14.31
N ALA A 27 -1.28 -0.92 13.60
CA ALA A 27 -1.16 -0.70 12.17
C ALA A 27 -2.23 -1.47 11.37
N TRP A 28 -2.56 -2.68 11.79
CA TRP A 28 -3.45 -3.60 11.07
C TRP A 28 -4.95 -3.27 11.22
N ASN A 29 -5.34 -2.56 12.28
CA ASN A 29 -6.75 -2.27 12.55
C ASN A 29 -7.35 -1.40 11.45
N GLY A 30 -8.28 -1.93 10.66
CA GLY A 30 -8.93 -1.21 9.56
C GLY A 30 -8.09 -1.05 8.28
N LEU A 31 -6.86 -1.58 8.24
CA LEU A 31 -5.98 -1.47 7.08
C LEU A 31 -6.56 -2.17 5.84
N ALA A 32 -7.16 -3.35 6.03
CA ALA A 32 -7.79 -4.12 4.95
C ALA A 32 -8.97 -3.38 4.28
N ASP A 33 -9.65 -2.48 5.01
CA ASP A 33 -10.77 -1.71 4.47
C ASP A 33 -10.31 -0.72 3.40
N HIS A 34 -9.18 -0.04 3.65
CA HIS A 34 -8.56 0.85 2.67
C HIS A 34 -8.11 0.08 1.43
N MET A 35 -7.56 -1.13 1.60
CA MET A 35 -7.14 -1.97 0.48
C MET A 35 -8.31 -2.47 -0.36
N THR A 36 -9.40 -2.85 0.29
CA THR A 36 -10.65 -3.29 -0.37
C THR A 36 -11.26 -2.17 -1.21
N GLN A 37 -11.18 -0.93 -0.75
CA GLN A 37 -11.73 0.24 -1.45
C GLN A 37 -10.78 0.85 -2.48
N MET A 38 -9.52 0.39 -2.52
CA MET A 38 -8.50 0.88 -3.43
C MET A 38 -8.77 0.34 -4.84
N THR A 39 -8.96 1.27 -5.78
CA THR A 39 -9.25 0.95 -7.19
C THR A 39 -8.00 1.23 -8.02
N LEU A 40 -7.49 0.22 -8.73
CA LEU A 40 -6.37 0.39 -9.67
C LEU A 40 -6.85 1.16 -10.92
N PRO A 41 -6.24 2.31 -11.27
CA PRO A 41 -6.50 3.01 -12.51
C PRO A 41 -6.25 2.13 -13.74
N LYS A 42 -7.11 2.29 -14.76
CA LYS A 42 -6.99 1.51 -16.01
C LYS A 42 -5.65 1.72 -16.72
N SER A 43 -5.00 2.87 -16.54
CA SER A 43 -3.69 3.19 -17.12
C SER A 43 -2.56 2.30 -16.59
N PHE A 44 -2.73 1.69 -15.42
CA PHE A 44 -1.74 0.81 -14.82
C PHE A 44 -1.98 -0.68 -15.12
N LYS A 45 -2.97 -1.00 -15.96
CA LYS A 45 -3.24 -2.37 -16.40
C LYS A 45 -2.04 -2.93 -17.18
N ASP A 46 -1.65 -4.16 -16.90
CA ASP A 46 -0.53 -4.87 -17.53
C ASP A 46 0.82 -4.15 -17.32
N THR A 47 0.98 -3.49 -16.19
CA THR A 47 2.22 -2.79 -15.79
C THR A 47 2.79 -3.34 -14.48
N GLU A 48 4.05 -3.02 -14.18
CA GLU A 48 4.68 -3.32 -12.88
C GLU A 48 3.85 -2.78 -11.69
N VAL A 49 3.12 -1.67 -11.87
CA VAL A 49 2.22 -1.11 -10.85
C VAL A 49 1.09 -2.09 -10.51
N GLU A 50 0.52 -2.79 -11.50
CA GLU A 50 -0.52 -3.81 -11.25
C GLU A 50 0.04 -4.99 -10.48
N GLU A 51 1.24 -5.46 -10.84
CA GLU A 51 1.91 -6.58 -10.16
C GLU A 51 2.18 -6.26 -8.69
N ILE A 52 2.83 -5.14 -8.40
CA ILE A 52 3.17 -4.73 -7.03
C ILE A 52 1.89 -4.45 -6.23
N PHE A 53 0.88 -3.83 -6.85
CA PHE A 53 -0.42 -3.64 -6.22
C PHE A 53 -1.09 -4.95 -5.81
N GLY A 54 -1.01 -5.98 -6.67
CA GLY A 54 -1.48 -7.33 -6.36
C GLY A 54 -0.75 -7.95 -5.17
N ILE A 55 0.57 -7.82 -5.12
CA ILE A 55 1.40 -8.31 -4.01
C ILE A 55 1.04 -7.59 -2.70
N LEU A 56 0.94 -6.26 -2.73
CA LEU A 56 0.53 -5.47 -1.56
C LEU A 56 -0.86 -5.89 -1.06
N ARG A 57 -1.79 -6.11 -1.99
CA ARG A 57 -3.15 -6.56 -1.66
C ARG A 57 -3.10 -7.89 -0.93
N GLN A 58 -2.37 -8.86 -1.47
CA GLN A 58 -2.27 -10.17 -0.86
C GLN A 58 -1.70 -10.10 0.56
N LYS A 59 -0.60 -9.35 0.76
CA LYS A 59 0.02 -9.17 2.08
C LYS A 59 -0.97 -8.58 3.11
N ILE A 60 -1.62 -7.47 2.75
CA ILE A 60 -2.57 -6.81 3.65
C ILE A 60 -3.79 -7.68 3.93
N MET A 61 -4.36 -8.31 2.91
CA MET A 61 -5.62 -9.04 3.04
C MET A 61 -5.46 -10.41 3.73
N TRP A 62 -4.25 -10.99 3.73
CA TRP A 62 -3.99 -12.31 4.31
C TRP A 62 -3.35 -12.27 5.69
N HIS A 63 -2.94 -11.10 6.17
CA HIS A 63 -2.38 -10.93 7.51
C HIS A 63 -3.33 -11.51 8.58
N GLN A 64 -2.75 -12.27 9.52
CA GLN A 64 -3.45 -12.85 10.66
C GLN A 64 -2.91 -12.23 11.95
N PRO A 65 -3.76 -11.58 12.77
CA PRO A 65 -3.30 -10.93 14.00
C PRO A 65 -2.61 -11.88 14.98
N GLY A 66 -1.55 -11.40 15.63
CA GLY A 66 -0.83 -12.11 16.68
C GLY A 66 0.25 -13.07 16.18
N MET A 67 0.58 -13.03 14.89
CA MET A 67 1.66 -13.80 14.29
C MET A 67 2.51 -12.89 13.40
N MET A 68 3.76 -12.64 13.82
CA MET A 68 4.75 -11.90 13.02
C MET A 68 4.27 -10.50 12.59
N ASP A 69 3.38 -9.87 13.37
CA ASP A 69 2.75 -8.58 13.03
C ASP A 69 3.78 -7.49 12.68
N ALA A 70 4.97 -7.52 13.30
CA ALA A 70 6.04 -6.56 13.05
C ALA A 70 6.78 -6.83 11.73
N GLU A 71 7.10 -8.09 11.44
CA GLU A 71 7.76 -8.51 10.22
C GLU A 71 6.85 -8.33 9.00
N ASP A 72 5.59 -8.72 9.12
CA ASP A 72 4.56 -8.51 8.10
C ASP A 72 4.38 -7.01 7.82
N LEU A 73 4.43 -6.18 8.87
CA LEU A 73 4.26 -4.74 8.75
C LEU A 73 5.42 -4.13 7.97
N GLU A 74 6.65 -4.55 8.29
CA GLU A 74 7.86 -4.10 7.61
C GLU A 74 7.89 -4.53 6.14
N ASP A 75 7.43 -5.74 5.84
CA ASP A 75 7.34 -6.24 4.47
C ASP A 75 6.24 -5.52 3.66
N ALA A 76 5.09 -5.22 4.29
CA ALA A 76 4.04 -4.39 3.70
C ALA A 76 4.54 -2.96 3.42
N LYS A 77 5.32 -2.35 4.33
CA LYS A 77 5.95 -1.03 4.12
C LYS A 77 6.86 -1.02 2.90
N LYS A 78 7.77 -2.01 2.80
CA LYS A 78 8.67 -2.14 1.66
C LYS A 78 7.91 -2.30 0.34
N THR A 79 6.83 -3.07 0.38
CA THR A 79 5.97 -3.28 -0.80
C THR A 79 5.24 -1.98 -1.19
N LEU A 80 4.72 -1.22 -0.23
CA LEU A 80 4.11 0.08 -0.50
C LEU A 80 5.11 1.08 -1.10
N ASN A 81 6.33 1.15 -0.55
CA ASN A 81 7.39 2.01 -1.08
C ASN A 81 7.71 1.68 -2.54
N ARG A 82 7.83 0.39 -2.87
CA ARG A 82 8.01 -0.07 -4.25
C ARG A 82 6.83 0.31 -5.15
N LEU A 83 5.60 0.21 -4.64
CA LEU A 83 4.40 0.61 -5.40
C LEU A 83 4.46 2.09 -5.76
N VAL A 84 4.81 2.96 -4.81
CA VAL A 84 4.90 4.42 -5.04
C VAL A 84 6.00 4.74 -6.05
N ILE A 85 7.19 4.14 -5.93
CA ILE A 85 8.28 4.33 -6.91
C ILE A 85 7.84 3.87 -8.31
N ALA A 86 7.17 2.72 -8.43
CA ALA A 86 6.70 2.23 -9.72
C ALA A 86 5.66 3.17 -10.35
N ILE A 87 4.80 3.80 -9.52
CA ILE A 87 3.86 4.83 -9.97
C ILE A 87 4.63 6.04 -10.49
N ASP A 88 5.60 6.57 -9.73
CA ASP A 88 6.38 7.75 -10.15
C ASP A 88 7.12 7.52 -11.46
N ARG A 89 7.75 6.35 -11.62
CA ARG A 89 8.39 5.95 -12.88
C ARG A 89 7.41 5.86 -14.03
N HIS A 90 6.22 5.27 -13.81
CA HIS A 90 5.17 5.24 -14.83
C HIS A 90 4.68 6.64 -15.21
N LEU A 91 4.74 7.60 -14.28
CA LEU A 91 4.42 9.01 -14.53
C LEU A 91 5.58 9.81 -15.17
N GLY A 92 6.73 9.19 -15.43
CA GLY A 92 7.87 9.78 -16.12
C GLY A 92 8.97 10.35 -15.22
N ILE A 93 9.03 9.93 -13.94
CA ILE A 93 10.09 10.30 -13.00
C ILE A 93 11.10 9.15 -12.91
N ASP A 94 12.14 9.19 -13.74
CA ASP A 94 13.08 8.07 -13.91
C ASP A 94 13.91 7.77 -12.65
N ASP A 95 14.27 8.80 -11.87
CA ASP A 95 15.13 8.73 -10.68
C ASP A 95 14.35 8.73 -9.35
N ALA A 96 13.09 8.31 -9.38
CA ALA A 96 12.26 8.22 -8.19
C ALA A 96 12.86 7.33 -7.09
N ASP A 97 12.88 7.85 -5.85
CA ASP A 97 13.39 7.18 -4.65
C ASP A 97 12.54 7.56 -3.43
N VAL A 98 12.46 6.67 -2.44
CA VAL A 98 11.79 6.92 -1.16
C VAL A 98 12.64 7.72 -0.18
N GLY A 99 13.91 7.94 -0.52
CA GLY A 99 14.86 8.66 0.33
C GLY A 99 15.27 7.84 1.56
N ARG A 100 15.95 8.52 2.50
CA ARG A 100 16.37 7.95 3.79
C ARG A 100 15.84 8.85 4.91
N PHE A 101 15.42 8.21 5.99
CA PHE A 101 15.01 8.88 7.23
C PHE A 101 16.07 8.52 8.27
N ASP A 102 17.20 9.20 8.20
CA ASP A 102 18.26 9.20 9.21
C ASP A 102 17.96 10.17 10.37
#